data_AF-A0A7C7G3P1-F1
#
_entry.id   AF-A0A7C7G3P1-F1
#
_cell.length_a   1.000
_cell.length_b   1.000
_cell.length_c   1.000
_cell.angle_alpha   90.00
_cell.angle_beta   90.00
_cell.angle_gamma   90.00
#
_symmetry.space_group_name_H-M   'P 1'
#
loop_
_entity.id
_entity.type
_entity.pdbx_description
1 polymer ?
#
loop_
_entity_poly.entity_id
_entity_poly.type
_entity_poly.pdbx_seq_one_letter_code
_entity_poly.pdbx_strand_id
1 'polypeptide(L)'
;MLEVTSQELMIFVVLGFVAGVFTSFYLTRLMEVVHMWRLLSHVLGHIVLMCVGIIEDIAFLKTLKKKQMVESGLTSKQIRDFEEVDDRVLTNWKNSVIISLIDRAPTPFRTMIPFGNWDEAIAYLNNEQVRRILKAQEEIE
;
A
#
# COMPACT_ATOMS: atom_id res chain seq x y z
N MET A 1 -56.41 -2.12 -14.51
CA MET A 1 -55.73 -3.18 -13.76
C MET A 1 -55.36 -4.25 -14.77
N LEU A 2 -54.08 -4.50 -15.01
CA LEU A 2 -53.65 -5.64 -15.82
C LEU A 2 -53.93 -6.91 -14.99
N GLU A 3 -54.86 -7.75 -15.44
CA GLU A 3 -55.06 -9.08 -14.86
C GLU A 3 -53.88 -9.95 -15.28
N VAL A 4 -52.90 -10.07 -14.39
CA VAL A 4 -51.74 -10.93 -14.58
C VAL A 4 -52.22 -12.38 -14.45
N THR A 5 -51.99 -13.17 -15.49
CA THR A 5 -52.34 -14.60 -15.46
C THR A 5 -51.41 -15.35 -14.50
N SER A 6 -51.88 -16.44 -13.90
CA SER A 6 -51.05 -17.24 -12.97
C SER A 6 -49.76 -17.77 -13.62
N GLN A 7 -49.75 -17.93 -14.95
CA GLN A 7 -48.56 -18.31 -15.71
C GLN A 7 -47.51 -17.18 -15.78
N GLU A 8 -47.94 -15.94 -16.02
CA GLU A 8 -47.06 -14.77 -16.00
C GLU A 8 -46.45 -14.56 -14.61
N LEU A 9 -47.25 -14.72 -13.54
CA LEU A 9 -46.77 -14.65 -12.17
C LEU A 9 -45.68 -15.71 -11.90
N MET A 10 -45.88 -16.94 -12.36
CA MET A 10 -44.90 -18.01 -12.24
C MET A 10 -43.58 -17.68 -12.96
N ILE A 11 -43.66 -17.11 -14.16
CA ILE A 11 -42.49 -16.69 -14.94
C ILE A 11 -41.72 -15.59 -14.20
N PHE A 12 -42.40 -14.58 -13.65
CA PHE A 12 -41.74 -13.52 -12.88
C PHE A 12 -41.04 -14.05 -11.62
N VAL A 13 -41.65 -15.01 -10.91
CA VAL A 13 -41.05 -15.63 -9.73
C VAL A 13 -39.78 -16.40 -10.09
N VAL A 14 -39.81 -17.21 -11.14
CA VAL A 14 -38.64 -17.98 -11.59
C VAL A 14 -37.52 -17.06 -12.08
N LEU A 15 -37.85 -16.04 -12.89
CA LEU A 15 -36.87 -15.06 -13.36
C LEU A 15 -36.28 -14.25 -12.21
N GLY A 16 -37.11 -13.81 -11.24
CA GLY A 16 -36.66 -13.11 -10.05
C GLY A 16 -35.74 -13.96 -9.17
N PHE A 17 -36.04 -15.25 -9.03
CA PHE A 17 -35.18 -16.19 -8.29
C PHE A 17 -33.83 -16.37 -9.00
N VAL A 18 -33.82 -16.64 -10.29
CA VAL A 18 -32.57 -16.80 -11.07
C VAL A 18 -31.76 -15.51 -11.07
N ALA A 19 -32.40 -14.36 -11.25
CA ALA A 19 -31.75 -13.05 -11.17
C ALA A 19 -31.20 -12.78 -9.77
N GLY A 20 -31.92 -13.17 -8.72
CA GLY A 20 -31.47 -13.03 -7.32
C GLY A 20 -30.25 -13.90 -7.02
N VAL A 21 -30.25 -15.17 -7.46
CA VAL A 21 -29.12 -16.10 -7.32
C VAL A 21 -27.91 -15.60 -8.10
N PHE A 22 -28.12 -15.12 -9.32
CA PHE A 22 -27.05 -14.54 -10.13
C PHE A 22 -26.48 -13.29 -9.44
N THR A 23 -27.35 -12.36 -9.05
CA THR A 23 -26.94 -11.11 -8.40
C THR A 23 -26.15 -11.37 -7.12
N SER A 24 -26.62 -12.29 -6.25
CA SER A 24 -25.92 -12.60 -5.01
C SER A 24 -24.54 -13.19 -5.26
N PHE A 25 -24.41 -14.12 -6.21
CA PHE A 25 -23.13 -14.73 -6.54
C PHE A 25 -22.11 -13.69 -7.03
N TYR A 26 -22.49 -12.86 -8.00
CA TYR A 26 -21.58 -11.84 -8.55
C TYR A 26 -21.29 -10.72 -7.55
N LEU A 27 -22.28 -10.31 -6.74
CA LEU A 27 -22.08 -9.29 -5.73
C LEU A 27 -21.12 -9.75 -4.63
N THR A 28 -21.26 -11.00 -4.16
CA THR A 28 -20.32 -11.57 -3.18
C THR A 28 -18.90 -11.61 -3.75
N ARG A 29 -18.72 -12.06 -5.00
CA ARG A 29 -17.40 -12.07 -5.65
C ARG A 29 -16.80 -10.67 -5.81
N LEU A 30 -17.61 -9.69 -6.18
CA LEU A 30 -17.15 -8.30 -6.28
C LEU A 30 -16.70 -7.79 -4.90
N MET A 31 -17.49 -8.05 -3.87
CA MET A 31 -17.16 -7.64 -2.51
C MET A 31 -15.88 -8.32 -2.00
N GLU A 32 -15.68 -9.61 -2.27
CA GLU A 32 -14.44 -10.31 -1.95
C GLU A 32 -13.22 -9.62 -2.57
N VAL A 33 -13.28 -9.29 -3.87
CA VAL A 33 -12.17 -8.62 -4.58
C VAL A 33 -11.91 -7.23 -4.00
N VAL A 34 -12.96 -6.45 -3.73
CA VAL A 34 -12.82 -5.10 -3.14
C VAL A 34 -12.22 -5.16 -1.74
N HIS A 35 -12.65 -6.10 -0.90
CA HIS A 35 -12.12 -6.26 0.45
C HIS A 35 -10.66 -6.70 0.43
N MET A 36 -10.32 -7.66 -0.43
CA MET A 36 -8.95 -8.14 -0.57
C MET A 36 -8.03 -7.04 -1.11
N TRP A 37 -8.50 -6.25 -2.08
CA TRP A 37 -7.77 -5.08 -2.56
C TRP A 37 -7.52 -4.06 -1.44
N ARG A 38 -8.58 -3.68 -0.71
CA ARG A 38 -8.47 -2.74 0.40
C ARG A 38 -7.49 -3.23 1.46
N LEU A 39 -7.56 -4.51 1.83
CA LEU A 39 -6.61 -5.12 2.77
C LEU A 39 -5.18 -5.01 2.26
N LEU A 40 -4.95 -5.35 0.99
CA LEU A 40 -3.62 -5.25 0.38
C LEU A 40 -3.08 -3.82 0.41
N SER A 41 -3.89 -2.82 0.02
CA SER A 41 -3.49 -1.40 0.07
C SER A 41 -3.08 -0.97 1.49
N HIS A 42 -3.88 -1.35 2.49
CA HIS A 42 -3.56 -1.06 3.89
C HIS A 42 -2.25 -1.75 4.33
N VAL A 43 -2.07 -3.03 4.01
CA VAL A 43 -0.86 -3.78 4.36
C VAL A 43 0.37 -3.17 3.68
N LEU A 44 0.28 -2.79 2.40
CA LEU A 44 1.36 -2.11 1.69
C LEU A 44 1.72 -0.78 2.37
N GLY A 45 0.74 0.04 2.74
CA GLY A 45 0.97 1.28 3.49
C GLY A 45 1.71 1.05 4.81
N HIS A 46 1.34 0.01 5.56
CA HIS A 46 2.02 -0.35 6.81
C HIS A 46 3.45 -0.85 6.59
N ILE A 47 3.71 -1.63 5.53
CA ILE A 47 5.06 -2.07 5.22
C ILE A 47 5.94 -0.89 4.83
N VAL A 48 5.45 0.01 3.97
CA VAL A 48 6.18 1.24 3.60
C VAL A 48 6.46 2.10 4.83
N LEU A 49 5.48 2.29 5.70
CA LEU A 49 5.66 3.03 6.96
C LEU A 49 6.77 2.41 7.84
N MET A 50 6.81 1.09 7.98
CA MET A 50 7.86 0.39 8.71
C MET A 50 9.24 0.61 8.07
N CYS A 51 9.32 0.57 6.73
CA CYS A 51 10.56 0.84 6.01
C CYS A 51 11.04 2.30 6.18
N VAL A 52 10.11 3.26 6.30
CA VAL A 52 10.45 4.66 6.64
C VAL A 52 11.09 4.74 8.02
N GLY A 53 10.52 4.07 9.03
CA GLY A 53 11.12 4.02 10.37
C GLY A 53 12.55 3.46 10.36
N ILE A 54 12.79 2.40 9.57
CA ILE A 54 14.16 1.87 9.39
C ILE A 54 15.12 2.92 8.79
N ILE A 55 14.66 3.74 7.85
CA ILE A 55 15.50 4.80 7.28
C ILE A 55 15.81 5.89 8.31
N GLU A 56 14.85 6.25 9.15
CA GLU A 56 15.06 7.21 10.23
C GLU A 56 16.13 6.70 11.20
N ASP A 57 16.06 5.42 11.57
CA ASP A 57 17.08 4.77 12.41
C ASP A 57 18.46 4.76 11.73
N ILE A 58 18.52 4.46 10.43
CA ILE A 58 19.76 4.50 9.64
C ILE A 58 20.32 5.93 9.59
N ALA A 59 19.47 6.94 9.44
CA ALA A 59 19.89 8.34 9.44
C ALA A 59 20.51 8.71 10.78
N PHE A 60 19.90 8.29 11.90
CA PHE A 60 20.48 8.44 13.23
C PHE A 60 21.84 7.74 13.33
N LEU A 61 21.95 6.48 12.89
CA LEU A 61 23.21 5.74 12.89
C LEU A 61 24.31 6.40 12.03
N LYS A 62 23.96 6.99 10.89
CA LYS A 62 24.90 7.76 10.05
C LYS A 62 25.48 8.95 10.81
N THR A 63 24.66 9.68 11.58
CA THR A 63 25.15 10.82 12.38
C THR A 63 26.11 10.37 13.48
N LEU A 64 25.81 9.26 14.17
CA LEU A 64 26.65 8.70 15.21
C LEU A 64 27.97 8.17 14.64
N LYS A 65 27.91 7.42 13.54
CA LYS A 65 29.08 6.92 12.80
C LYS A 65 29.98 8.07 12.38
N LYS A 66 29.42 9.15 11.83
CA LYS A 66 30.18 10.35 11.44
C LYS A 66 30.92 10.97 12.63
N LYS A 67 30.25 11.13 13.76
CA LYS A 67 30.85 11.65 14.99
C LYS A 67 32.04 10.77 15.44
N GLN A 68 31.85 9.45 15.49
CA GLN A 68 32.92 8.52 15.85
C GLN A 68 34.09 8.52 14.87
N MET A 69 33.84 8.65 13.56
CA MET A 69 34.91 8.73 12.56
C MET A 69 35.77 9.99 12.75
N VAL A 70 35.14 11.12 13.08
CA VAL A 70 35.86 12.36 13.43
C VAL A 70 36.69 12.18 14.70
N GLU A 71 36.10 11.60 15.75
CA GLU A 71 36.79 11.33 17.02
C GLU A 71 37.96 10.33 16.86
N SER A 72 37.86 9.41 15.90
CA SER A 72 38.91 8.43 15.58
C SER A 72 40.03 9.00 14.70
N GLY A 73 39.96 10.28 14.32
CA GLY A 73 40.99 10.96 13.53
C GLY A 73 40.99 10.60 12.04
N LEU A 74 39.88 10.09 11.49
CA LEU A 74 39.78 9.86 10.05
C LEU A 74 39.84 11.18 9.28
N THR A 75 40.45 11.14 8.09
CA THR A 75 40.49 12.31 7.21
C THR A 75 39.11 12.60 6.61
N SER A 76 38.83 13.86 6.31
CA SER A 76 37.56 14.26 5.67
C SER A 76 37.31 13.55 4.34
N LYS A 77 38.37 13.19 3.60
CA LYS A 77 38.25 12.41 2.37
C LYS A 77 37.71 11.01 2.65
N GLN A 78 38.28 10.31 3.63
CA GLN A 78 37.82 8.97 4.01
C GLN A 78 36.38 8.99 4.51
N ILE A 79 36.02 10.01 5.32
CA ILE A 79 34.64 10.18 5.80
C ILE A 79 33.67 10.35 4.62
N ARG A 80 34.03 11.18 3.63
CA ARG A 80 33.19 11.38 2.43
C ARG A 80 33.06 10.11 1.60
N ASP A 81 34.15 9.37 1.43
CA ASP A 81 34.13 8.09 0.68
C ASP A 81 33.20 7.07 1.39
N PHE A 82 33.16 7.05 2.72
CA PHE A 82 32.19 6.25 3.48
C PHE A 82 30.74 6.74 3.33
N GLU A 83 30.51 8.05 3.39
CA GLU A 83 29.18 8.64 3.19
C GLU A 83 28.61 8.28 1.80
N GLU A 84 29.43 8.36 0.74
CA GLU A 84 29.03 8.01 -0.62
C GLU A 84 28.63 6.52 -0.74
N VAL A 85 29.41 5.63 -0.12
CA VAL A 85 29.08 4.19 -0.10
C VAL A 85 27.78 3.95 0.65
N ASP A 86 27.60 4.55 1.83
CA ASP A 86 26.39 4.37 2.63
C ASP A 86 25.15 4.93 1.90
N ASP A 87 25.27 6.03 1.16
CA ASP A 87 24.18 6.61 0.35
C ASP A 87 23.81 5.72 -0.84
N ARG A 88 24.81 5.15 -1.51
CA ARG A 88 24.58 4.19 -2.60
C ARG A 88 23.92 2.92 -2.10
N VAL A 89 24.38 2.38 -0.96
CA VAL A 89 23.78 1.20 -0.32
C VAL A 89 22.33 1.48 0.05
N LEU A 90 22.04 2.63 0.66
CA LEU A 90 20.67 3.00 1.04
C LEU A 90 19.75 3.15 -0.16
N THR A 91 20.23 3.77 -1.24
CA THR A 91 19.48 3.90 -2.50
C THR A 91 19.17 2.54 -3.12
N ASN A 92 20.16 1.64 -3.17
CA ASN A 92 19.96 0.28 -3.68
C ASN A 92 18.98 -0.52 -2.81
N TRP A 93 19.05 -0.36 -1.50
CA TRP A 93 18.12 -0.98 -0.57
C TRP A 93 16.68 -0.49 -0.81
N LYS A 94 16.47 0.84 -0.90
CA LYS A 94 15.16 1.44 -1.21
C LYS A 94 14.57 0.86 -2.50
N ASN A 95 15.35 0.79 -3.57
CA ASN A 95 14.91 0.22 -4.85
C ASN A 95 14.57 -1.26 -4.72
N SER A 96 15.40 -2.03 -4.00
CA SER A 96 15.18 -3.47 -3.78
C SER A 96 13.90 -3.74 -2.99
N VAL A 97 13.58 -2.89 -2.01
CA VAL A 97 12.32 -2.97 -1.24
C VAL A 97 11.12 -2.78 -2.18
N ILE A 98 11.11 -1.73 -2.99
CA ILE A 98 9.98 -1.44 -3.89
C ILE A 98 9.80 -2.57 -4.92
N ILE A 99 10.89 -3.02 -5.55
CA ILE A 99 10.83 -4.14 -6.50
C ILE A 99 10.27 -5.39 -5.82
N SER A 100 10.73 -5.69 -4.60
CA SER A 100 10.27 -6.86 -3.85
C SER A 100 8.78 -6.77 -3.47
N LEU A 101 8.29 -5.57 -3.14
CA LEU A 101 6.87 -5.35 -2.84
C LEU A 101 6.00 -5.58 -4.07
N ILE A 102 6.42 -5.06 -5.23
CA ILE A 102 5.68 -5.20 -6.49
C ILE A 102 5.70 -6.65 -6.98
N ASP A 103 6.85 -7.31 -6.95
CA ASP A 103 6.99 -8.68 -7.44
C ASP A 103 6.28 -9.70 -6.55
N ARG A 104 6.27 -9.49 -5.23
CA ARG A 104 5.58 -10.40 -4.30
C ARG A 104 4.09 -10.14 -4.16
N ALA A 105 3.57 -9.04 -4.70
CA ALA A 105 2.14 -8.80 -4.70
C ALA A 105 1.41 -9.86 -5.54
N PRO A 106 0.21 -10.31 -5.13
CA PRO A 106 -0.55 -11.29 -5.90
C PRO A 106 -0.84 -10.74 -7.30
N THR A 107 -0.69 -11.60 -8.32
CA THR A 107 -0.81 -11.22 -9.74
C THR A 107 -2.04 -10.37 -10.08
N PRO A 108 -3.26 -10.66 -9.56
CA PRO A 108 -4.44 -9.85 -9.85
C PRO A 108 -4.36 -8.39 -9.38
N PHE A 109 -3.49 -8.09 -8.41
CA PHE A 109 -3.39 -6.77 -7.78
C PHE A 109 -2.11 -6.03 -8.11
N ARG A 110 -1.15 -6.64 -8.83
CA ARG A 110 0.13 -6.01 -9.17
C ARG A 110 -0.05 -4.67 -9.90
N THR A 111 -1.00 -4.61 -10.83
CA THR A 111 -1.30 -3.39 -11.60
C THR A 111 -2.05 -2.33 -10.80
N MET A 112 -2.56 -2.68 -9.62
CA MET A 112 -3.31 -1.76 -8.76
C MET A 112 -2.39 -1.07 -7.74
N ILE A 113 -1.13 -1.52 -7.58
CA ILE A 113 -0.16 -0.91 -6.66
C ILE A 113 0.07 0.56 -7.05
N PRO A 114 -0.04 1.50 -6.11
CA PRO A 114 -0.06 2.93 -6.41
C PRO A 114 1.33 3.56 -6.57
N PHE A 115 2.41 2.79 -6.51
CA PHE A 115 3.78 3.27 -6.59
C PHE A 115 4.69 2.29 -7.34
N GLY A 116 5.64 2.82 -8.11
CA GLY A 116 6.70 2.10 -8.83
C GLY A 116 8.10 2.39 -8.32
N ASN A 117 8.28 3.44 -7.50
CA ASN A 117 9.56 3.84 -6.91
C ASN A 117 9.39 4.31 -5.47
N TRP A 118 10.52 4.61 -4.83
CA TRP A 118 10.56 4.98 -3.42
C TRP A 118 9.80 6.29 -3.14
N ASP A 119 9.98 7.30 -3.97
CA ASP A 119 9.38 8.62 -3.76
C ASP A 119 7.86 8.58 -3.90
N GLU A 120 7.34 7.82 -4.86
CA GLU A 120 5.92 7.54 -5.01
C GLU A 120 5.35 6.77 -3.80
N ALA A 121 6.11 5.84 -3.21
CA ALA A 121 5.68 5.12 -2.02
C ALA A 121 5.56 6.06 -0.80
N ILE A 122 6.46 7.04 -0.67
CA ILE A 122 6.36 8.08 0.37
C ILE A 122 5.17 9.01 0.11
N ALA A 123 4.97 9.43 -1.15
CA ALA A 123 3.81 10.25 -1.51
C ALA A 123 2.48 9.52 -1.22
N TYR A 124 2.42 8.22 -1.51
CA TYR A 124 1.30 7.36 -1.17
C TYR A 124 1.04 7.33 0.34
N LEU A 125 2.09 7.14 1.15
CA LEU A 125 1.99 7.14 2.60
C LEU A 125 1.47 8.47 3.16
N ASN A 126 2.00 9.59 2.67
CA ASN A 126 1.57 10.92 3.10
C ASN A 126 0.10 11.17 2.76
N ASN A 127 -0.33 10.78 1.56
CA ASN A 127 -1.73 10.88 1.15
C ASN A 127 -2.66 10.01 2.01
N GLU A 128 -2.22 8.81 2.39
CA GLU A 128 -2.95 7.97 3.34
C GLU A 128 -3.05 8.60 4.73
N GLN A 129 -1.96 9.15 5.26
CA GLN A 129 -1.94 9.79 6.58
C GLN A 129 -2.87 11.01 6.62
N VAL A 130 -2.81 11.87 5.61
CA VAL A 130 -3.73 13.01 5.47
C VAL A 130 -5.19 12.54 5.47
N ARG A 131 -5.50 11.46 4.73
CA ARG A 131 -6.84 10.86 4.76
C ARG A 131 -7.27 10.38 6.14
N ARG A 132 -6.36 9.80 6.92
CA ARG A 132 -6.66 9.33 8.29
C ARG A 132 -6.94 10.50 9.23
N ILE A 133 -6.17 11.59 9.11
CA ILE A 133 -6.37 12.81 9.91
C ILE A 133 -7.72 13.45 9.59
N LEU A 134 -8.05 13.61 8.31
CA LEU A 134 -9.34 14.20 7.88
C LEU A 134 -10.53 13.38 8.40
N LYS A 135 -10.46 12.04 8.31
CA LYS A 135 -11.51 11.17 8.88
C LYS A 135 -11.63 11.29 10.40
N ALA A 136 -10.50 11.37 11.10
CA ALA A 136 -10.53 11.57 12.55
C ALA A 136 -11.12 12.93 12.96
N GLN A 137 -11.01 13.96 12.10
CA GLN A 137 -11.66 15.26 12.33
C GLN A 137 -13.17 15.20 12.07
N GLU A 138 -13.61 14.50 11.02
CA GLU A 138 -15.04 14.28 10.73
C GLU A 138 -15.75 13.44 11.82
N GLU A 139 -15.03 12.60 12.57
CA GLU A 139 -15.59 11.81 13.68
C GLU A 139 -15.68 12.60 15.01
N ILE A 140 -15.07 13.79 15.08
CA ILE A 140 -15.07 14.66 16.27
C ILE A 140 -16.14 15.78 16.15
N GLU A 141 -16.61 16.07 14.94
CA GLU A 141 -17.75 16.98 14.67
C GLU A 141 -19.11 16.26 14.69
#